data_AF-C9L691-F1
#
_entry.id   AF-C9L691-F1
#
_cell.length_a   1.000
_cell.length_b   1.000
_cell.length_c   1.000
_cell.angle_alpha   90.00
_cell.angle_beta   90.00
_cell.angle_gamma   90.00
#
_symmetry.space_group_name_H-M   'P 1'
#
loop_
_entity.id
_entity.type
_entity.pdbx_description
1 polymer ?
#
loop_
_entity_poly.entity_id
_entity_poly.type
_entity_poly.pdbx_seq_one_letter_code
_entity_poly.pdbx_strand_id
1 'polypeptide(L)'
;MEAKEEYLWEEVKELALTKFCCESPRLYRIFQMVFTGFQRNTLTGTDGETFFYEPKLFLNLYMEKGAQGINRFFLHTLFHLLYRQVRENTESSPFWHLACDMVTEYTIDALGQEELTGKMSKAAQEFCSQIWENGEGLSAEAVEERLERKKFSPSELEFWQKCFEQDNHTLWKEVKEEQTEKLLDWALSLKASGEDGSGNGFGKRGTQRGYKQEWYELQEERKRNYNKFLRRFTVEREELQLDMEAFDYIPYLYGLSHYGNLPFLEPLEYTEAKKLEELVIAIDTSASCKRPTVQRFLQETYAVLGQQENFFKKLRVHIIQCDCYVQEDVKVTCEKEWKEYLKHIKIQGGGGTDFRPVFQYVNKMIVDRTLKNLKALLYFTDGDGIYPREKPDYETVFLLTKEPPKEANVPNWAKLFYMDER
;
A
#
# COMPACT_ATOMS: atom_id res chain seq x y z
N MET A 1 15.10 41.04 7.53
CA MET A 1 14.33 40.17 6.61
C MET A 1 14.85 38.75 6.68
N GLU A 2 16.15 38.54 6.50
CA GLU A 2 16.80 37.23 6.66
C GLU A 2 16.56 36.56 8.01
N ALA A 3 16.64 37.28 9.13
CA ALA A 3 16.35 36.72 10.46
C ALA A 3 14.90 36.25 10.65
N LYS A 4 13.94 36.84 9.90
CA LYS A 4 12.53 36.45 9.95
C LYS A 4 12.25 35.23 9.08
N GLU A 5 12.90 35.15 7.92
CA GLU A 5 12.85 33.98 7.04
C GLU A 5 13.46 32.76 7.72
N GLU A 6 14.60 32.94 8.40
CA GLU A 6 15.25 31.88 9.17
C GLU A 6 14.36 31.37 10.29
N TYR A 7 13.76 32.28 11.07
CA TYR A 7 12.84 31.92 12.14
C TYR A 7 11.62 31.13 11.62
N LEU A 8 11.00 31.59 10.54
CA LEU A 8 9.86 30.89 9.94
C LEU A 8 10.25 29.52 9.38
N TRP A 9 11.44 29.41 8.79
CA TRP A 9 11.97 28.12 8.35
C TRP A 9 12.12 27.15 9.51
N GLU A 10 12.69 27.57 10.63
CA GLU A 10 12.86 26.70 11.80
C GLU A 10 11.51 26.16 12.30
N GLU A 11 10.49 27.00 12.42
CA GLU A 11 9.13 26.58 12.81
C GLU A 11 8.52 25.57 11.82
N VAL A 12 8.63 25.86 10.52
CA VAL A 12 8.10 25.00 9.46
C VAL A 12 8.85 23.66 9.38
N LYS A 13 10.16 23.68 9.56
CA LYS A 13 11.02 22.50 9.63
C LYS A 13 10.66 21.63 10.82
N GLU A 14 10.50 22.21 12.00
CA GLU A 14 10.08 21.47 13.21
C GLU A 14 8.72 20.80 13.02
N LEU A 15 7.76 21.50 12.41
CA LEU A 15 6.44 20.92 12.08
C LEU A 15 6.55 19.73 11.12
N ALA A 16 7.35 19.87 10.05
CA ALA A 16 7.57 18.82 9.07
C ALA A 16 8.25 17.59 9.71
N LEU A 17 9.35 17.80 10.45
CA LEU A 17 10.09 16.74 11.15
C LEU A 17 9.23 16.05 12.23
N THR A 18 8.42 16.80 12.97
CA THR A 18 7.47 16.21 13.94
C THR A 18 6.49 15.27 13.25
N LYS A 19 5.89 15.72 12.14
CA LYS A 19 4.99 14.88 11.35
C LYS A 19 5.70 13.65 10.77
N PHE A 20 6.93 13.82 10.28
CA PHE A 20 7.72 12.71 9.76
C PHE A 20 8.04 11.68 10.84
N CYS A 21 8.41 12.13 12.04
CA CYS A 21 8.63 11.26 13.20
C CYS A 21 7.36 10.47 13.58
N CYS A 22 6.19 11.10 13.59
CA CYS A 22 4.93 10.43 13.95
C CYS A 22 4.47 9.41 12.91
N GLU A 23 4.50 9.78 11.62
CA GLU A 23 3.96 8.95 10.53
C GLU A 23 4.94 7.87 10.05
N SER A 24 6.25 8.11 10.18
CA SER A 24 7.29 7.16 9.76
C SER A 24 8.51 7.20 10.69
N PRO A 25 8.39 6.74 11.95
CA PRO A 25 9.47 6.81 12.94
C PRO A 25 10.78 6.15 12.48
N ARG A 26 10.67 5.08 11.67
CA ARG A 26 11.84 4.35 11.16
C ARG A 26 12.60 5.16 10.12
N LEU A 27 11.91 5.69 9.11
CA LEU A 27 12.53 6.54 8.08
C LEU A 27 13.05 7.85 8.68
N TYR A 28 12.33 8.42 9.65
CA TYR A 28 12.78 9.58 10.40
C TYR A 28 14.09 9.32 11.15
N ARG A 29 14.20 8.17 11.83
CA ARG A 29 15.45 7.79 12.51
C ARG A 29 16.62 7.70 11.52
N ILE A 30 16.40 7.11 10.35
CA ILE A 30 17.43 7.03 9.30
C ILE A 30 17.79 8.44 8.83
N PHE A 31 16.80 9.28 8.56
CA PHE A 31 17.00 10.67 8.14
C PHE A 31 17.89 11.44 9.13
N GLN A 32 17.62 11.33 10.44
CA GLN A 32 18.44 11.97 11.49
C GLN A 32 19.86 11.40 11.58
N MET A 33 20.06 10.13 11.23
CA MET A 33 21.39 9.49 11.26
C MET A 33 22.21 9.84 10.03
N VAL A 34 21.55 10.06 8.89
CA VAL A 34 22.18 10.43 7.62
C VAL A 34 22.59 11.89 7.60
N PHE A 35 21.68 12.78 7.97
CA PHE A 35 21.93 14.22 7.93
C PHE A 35 22.39 14.72 9.29
N THR A 36 23.68 15.09 9.38
CA THR A 36 24.29 15.58 10.62
C THR A 36 23.84 17.00 10.99
N GLY A 37 23.24 17.71 10.05
CA GLY A 37 22.65 19.03 10.27
C GLY A 37 22.04 19.62 9.00
N PHE A 38 21.37 20.75 9.20
CA PHE A 38 20.84 21.60 8.13
C PHE A 38 21.73 22.83 7.98
N GLN A 39 22.19 23.11 6.76
CA GLN A 39 23.01 24.28 6.46
C GLN A 39 22.32 25.17 5.43
N ARG A 40 22.20 26.46 5.74
CA ARG A 40 21.66 27.43 4.81
C ARG A 40 22.58 27.58 3.58
N ASN A 41 21.97 27.59 2.40
CA ASN A 41 22.66 27.76 1.12
C ASN A 41 21.73 28.44 0.09
N THR A 42 22.28 28.88 -1.03
CA THR A 42 21.53 29.38 -2.19
C THR A 42 20.90 28.25 -3.01
N LEU A 43 21.42 27.04 -2.89
CA LEU A 43 20.91 25.83 -3.53
C LEU A 43 20.38 24.87 -2.47
N THR A 44 19.36 24.10 -2.81
CA THR A 44 18.75 23.08 -1.95
C THR A 44 19.20 21.69 -2.36
N GLY A 45 19.54 20.83 -1.41
CA GLY A 45 19.90 19.44 -1.70
C GLY A 45 20.90 18.86 -0.71
N THR A 46 21.76 17.96 -1.17
CA THR A 46 22.73 17.28 -0.31
C THR A 46 24.06 17.06 -1.00
N ASP A 47 25.14 17.01 -0.21
CA ASP A 47 26.44 16.52 -0.63
C ASP A 47 26.75 15.10 -0.12
N GLY A 48 25.77 14.43 0.46
CA GLY A 48 25.90 13.09 1.05
C GLY A 48 25.90 13.08 2.58
N GLU A 49 26.14 14.23 3.22
CA GLU A 49 26.22 14.35 4.67
C GLU A 49 25.41 15.54 5.21
N THR A 50 25.47 16.69 4.53
CA THR A 50 24.78 17.90 4.97
C THR A 50 23.54 18.14 4.13
N PHE A 51 22.43 18.47 4.79
CA PHE A 51 21.23 18.92 4.10
C PHE A 51 21.29 20.44 3.88
N PHE A 52 21.42 20.86 2.62
CA PHE A 52 21.42 22.27 2.23
C PHE A 52 20.01 22.77 1.95
N TYR A 53 19.67 23.92 2.51
CA TYR A 53 18.33 24.51 2.33
C TYR A 53 18.39 26.01 2.01
N GLU A 54 17.42 26.47 1.21
CA GLU A 54 17.15 27.88 0.96
C GLU A 54 15.81 28.23 1.62
N PRO A 55 15.76 29.14 2.61
CA PRO A 55 14.55 29.42 3.38
C PRO A 55 13.34 29.78 2.51
N LYS A 56 13.50 30.62 1.49
CA LYS A 56 12.38 31.07 0.65
C LYS A 56 11.75 29.94 -0.15
N LEU A 57 12.57 29.04 -0.70
CA LEU A 57 12.07 27.87 -1.43
C LEU A 57 11.21 27.00 -0.52
N PHE A 58 11.70 26.68 0.69
CA PHE A 58 10.95 25.84 1.63
C PHE A 58 9.68 26.51 2.17
N LEU A 59 9.70 27.83 2.39
CA LEU A 59 8.51 28.57 2.79
C LEU A 59 7.45 28.59 1.68
N ASN A 60 7.85 28.79 0.41
CA ASN A 60 6.94 28.70 -0.73
C ASN A 60 6.40 27.28 -0.90
N LEU A 61 7.25 26.25 -0.77
CA LEU A 61 6.86 24.85 -0.81
C LEU A 61 5.82 24.52 0.27
N TYR A 62 5.99 25.05 1.48
CA TYR A 62 5.00 24.92 2.55
C TYR A 62 3.69 25.63 2.23
N MET A 63 3.73 26.83 1.64
CA MET A 63 2.51 27.54 1.25
C MET A 63 1.73 26.79 0.16
N GLU A 64 2.41 26.13 -0.76
CA GLU A 64 1.78 25.40 -1.87
C GLU A 64 1.30 24.00 -1.48
N LYS A 65 2.13 23.25 -0.74
CA LYS A 65 1.93 21.81 -0.48
C LYS A 65 1.90 21.45 1.01
N GLY A 66 1.96 22.44 1.90
CA GLY A 66 2.02 22.22 3.34
C GLY A 66 3.26 21.45 3.79
N ALA A 67 3.19 20.86 4.98
CA ALA A 67 4.25 20.00 5.51
C ALA A 67 4.53 18.76 4.63
N GLN A 68 3.56 18.36 3.81
CA GLN A 68 3.70 17.21 2.91
C GLN A 68 4.76 17.44 1.84
N GLY A 69 4.79 18.65 1.25
CA GLY A 69 5.80 19.00 0.26
C GLY A 69 7.22 18.94 0.83
N ILE A 70 7.41 19.43 2.06
CA ILE A 70 8.70 19.39 2.75
C ILE A 70 9.13 17.96 3.09
N ASN A 71 8.22 17.16 3.62
CA ASN A 71 8.51 15.76 3.95
C ASN A 71 8.81 14.92 2.72
N ARG A 72 8.13 15.20 1.60
CA ARG A 72 8.44 14.60 0.31
C ARG A 72 9.85 14.97 -0.14
N PHE A 73 10.25 16.23 -0.03
CA PHE A 73 11.62 16.68 -0.31
C PHE A 73 12.64 15.94 0.56
N PHE A 74 12.42 15.88 1.87
CA PHE A 74 13.31 15.17 2.80
C PHE A 74 13.50 13.70 2.42
N LEU A 75 12.41 13.02 2.07
CA LEU A 75 12.47 11.64 1.61
C LEU A 75 13.15 11.54 0.24
N HIS A 76 12.91 12.47 -0.66
CA HIS A 76 13.55 12.51 -1.99
C HIS A 76 15.07 12.54 -1.86
N THR A 77 15.58 13.50 -1.09
CA THR A 77 17.02 13.62 -0.81
C THR A 77 17.56 12.39 -0.07
N LEU A 78 16.80 11.80 0.86
CA LEU A 78 17.21 10.57 1.55
C LEU A 78 17.31 9.38 0.60
N PHE A 79 16.36 9.21 -0.31
CA PHE A 79 16.32 8.07 -1.23
C PHE A 79 17.44 8.13 -2.27
N HIS A 80 17.89 9.31 -2.69
CA HIS A 80 19.11 9.42 -3.50
C HIS A 80 20.33 8.79 -2.82
N LEU A 81 20.43 8.92 -1.49
CA LEU A 81 21.49 8.31 -0.69
C LEU A 81 21.28 6.80 -0.51
N LEU A 82 20.05 6.37 -0.22
CA LEU A 82 19.71 4.95 -0.07
C LEU A 82 19.91 4.16 -1.36
N TYR A 83 19.58 4.73 -2.53
CA TYR A 83 19.84 4.14 -3.83
C TYR A 83 21.29 4.28 -4.31
N ARG A 84 22.12 5.05 -3.59
CA ARG A 84 23.52 5.37 -3.94
C ARG A 84 23.61 6.00 -5.33
N GLN A 85 22.72 6.94 -5.60
CA GLN A 85 22.62 7.68 -6.86
C GLN A 85 23.55 8.90 -6.88
N VAL A 86 23.86 9.44 -5.71
CA VAL A 86 24.80 10.57 -5.52
C VAL A 86 26.20 10.16 -5.97
N ARG A 87 26.64 10.72 -7.11
CA ARG A 87 27.97 10.53 -7.72
C ARG A 87 28.55 11.90 -8.08
N GLU A 88 29.88 11.98 -8.16
CA GLU A 88 30.56 13.20 -8.56
C GLU A 88 30.15 13.62 -9.99
N ASN A 89 29.83 14.90 -10.15
CA ASN A 89 29.06 15.48 -11.26
C ASN A 89 29.82 15.58 -12.60
N THR A 90 30.96 14.91 -12.76
CA THR A 90 31.84 15.14 -13.92
C THR A 90 31.38 14.44 -15.20
N GLU A 91 30.47 13.45 -15.12
CA GLU A 91 30.03 12.67 -16.30
C GLU A 91 28.52 12.32 -16.33
N SER A 92 27.70 12.90 -15.46
CA SER A 92 26.29 12.49 -15.34
C SER A 92 25.41 13.09 -16.44
N SER A 93 24.76 12.22 -17.23
CA SER A 93 23.81 12.60 -18.29
C SER A 93 22.57 13.30 -17.70
N PRO A 94 21.95 14.28 -18.39
CA PRO A 94 20.64 14.80 -18.01
C PRO A 94 19.56 13.71 -17.85
N PHE A 95 19.71 12.57 -18.54
CA PHE A 95 18.85 11.40 -18.40
C PHE A 95 19.12 10.63 -17.11
N TRP A 96 20.37 10.57 -16.63
CA TRP A 96 20.71 9.98 -15.34
C TRP A 96 20.01 10.71 -14.20
N HIS A 97 20.06 12.05 -14.20
CA HIS A 97 19.45 12.87 -13.16
C HIS A 97 17.93 12.65 -13.13
N LEU A 98 17.28 12.72 -14.30
CA LEU A 98 15.85 12.43 -14.42
C LEU A 98 15.52 10.99 -13.98
N ALA A 99 16.35 10.01 -14.33
CA ALA A 99 16.14 8.62 -13.94
C ALA A 99 16.23 8.43 -12.42
N CYS A 100 17.18 9.09 -11.76
CA CYS A 100 17.31 9.08 -10.30
C CYS A 100 16.05 9.66 -9.64
N ASP A 101 15.59 10.82 -10.09
CA ASP A 101 14.41 11.50 -9.52
C ASP A 101 13.15 10.67 -9.72
N MET A 102 12.97 10.11 -10.93
CA MET A 102 11.83 9.25 -11.22
C MET A 102 11.79 8.02 -10.33
N VAL A 103 12.93 7.34 -10.13
CA VAL A 103 13.04 6.19 -9.23
C VAL A 103 12.67 6.59 -7.81
N THR A 104 13.21 7.69 -7.32
CA THR A 104 12.99 8.21 -5.97
C THR A 104 11.53 8.60 -5.75
N GLU A 105 10.96 9.41 -6.63
CA GLU A 105 9.58 9.89 -6.55
C GLU A 105 8.57 8.75 -6.69
N TYR A 106 8.87 7.77 -7.57
CA TYR A 106 8.08 6.55 -7.70
C TYR A 106 8.09 5.74 -6.41
N THR A 107 9.25 5.59 -5.76
CA THR A 107 9.38 4.89 -4.49
C THR A 107 8.64 5.61 -3.37
N ILE A 108 8.71 6.93 -3.30
CA ILE A 108 7.98 7.72 -2.29
C ILE A 108 6.47 7.54 -2.43
N ASP A 109 5.94 7.57 -3.66
CA ASP A 109 4.51 7.27 -3.89
C ASP A 109 4.18 5.81 -3.57
N ALA A 110 5.11 4.87 -3.83
CA ALA A 110 4.92 3.45 -3.53
C ALA A 110 4.85 3.15 -2.01
N LEU A 111 5.43 4.00 -1.15
CA LEU A 111 5.28 3.88 0.31
C LEU A 111 3.82 4.03 0.78
N GLY A 112 2.97 4.69 -0.03
CA GLY A 112 1.55 4.87 0.26
C GLY A 112 1.26 5.76 1.49
N GLN A 113 2.19 6.62 1.87
CA GLN A 113 2.06 7.54 3.01
C GLN A 113 1.53 8.91 2.55
N GLU A 114 0.34 8.94 1.94
CA GLU A 114 -0.24 10.15 1.33
C GLU A 114 -0.38 11.30 2.34
N GLU A 115 -0.72 11.00 3.58
CA GLU A 115 -0.79 11.97 4.67
C GLU A 115 0.57 12.61 4.95
N LEU A 116 1.66 11.87 4.78
CA LEU A 116 3.02 12.34 5.04
C LEU A 116 3.62 13.10 3.85
N THR A 117 3.47 12.60 2.62
CA THR A 117 4.22 13.09 1.44
C THR A 117 3.35 13.63 0.32
N GLY A 118 2.02 13.53 0.42
CA GLY A 118 1.12 13.83 -0.68
C GLY A 118 1.28 12.85 -1.84
N LYS A 119 0.82 13.26 -3.03
CA LYS A 119 0.93 12.49 -4.28
C LYS A 119 1.78 13.23 -5.28
N MET A 120 2.48 12.49 -6.15
CA MET A 120 3.05 13.08 -7.35
C MET A 120 1.92 13.62 -8.27
N SER A 121 2.28 14.51 -9.19
CA SER A 121 1.30 15.08 -10.14
C SER A 121 0.73 14.00 -11.06
N LYS A 122 -0.50 14.19 -11.57
CA LYS A 122 -1.12 13.23 -12.50
C LYS A 122 -0.23 12.94 -13.72
N ALA A 123 0.39 13.98 -14.28
CA ALA A 123 1.32 13.84 -15.40
C ALA A 123 2.54 12.97 -15.04
N ALA A 124 3.12 13.17 -13.84
CA ALA A 124 4.22 12.33 -13.35
C ALA A 124 3.76 10.88 -13.13
N GLN A 125 2.56 10.65 -12.59
CA GLN A 125 2.01 9.30 -12.40
C GLN A 125 1.86 8.55 -13.72
N GLU A 126 1.24 9.19 -14.72
CA GLU A 126 1.04 8.62 -16.04
C GLU A 126 2.37 8.30 -16.72
N PHE A 127 3.36 9.19 -16.61
CA PHE A 127 4.68 8.98 -17.19
C PHE A 127 5.43 7.84 -16.51
N CYS A 128 5.39 7.78 -15.17
CA CYS A 128 5.90 6.63 -14.43
C CYS A 128 5.21 5.32 -14.85
N SER A 129 3.90 5.30 -15.05
CA SER A 129 3.19 4.10 -15.52
C SER A 129 3.68 3.62 -16.90
N GLN A 130 4.06 4.55 -17.78
CA GLN A 130 4.66 4.21 -19.08
C GLN A 130 6.09 3.68 -18.96
N ILE A 131 6.85 4.05 -17.93
CA ILE A 131 8.21 3.54 -17.72
C ILE A 131 8.18 2.20 -16.98
N TRP A 132 7.31 2.04 -15.98
CA TRP A 132 7.13 0.83 -15.16
C TRP A 132 6.05 -0.12 -15.72
N GLU A 133 5.99 -0.30 -17.05
CA GLU A 133 4.94 -1.02 -17.81
C GLU A 133 4.50 -2.38 -17.21
N ASN A 134 5.41 -3.13 -16.57
CA ASN A 134 5.13 -4.43 -15.94
C ASN A 134 5.06 -4.44 -14.40
N GLY A 135 5.39 -3.31 -13.75
CA GLY A 135 5.44 -3.21 -12.30
C GLY A 135 6.66 -3.91 -11.70
N GLU A 136 7.70 -4.10 -12.51
CA GLU A 136 9.02 -4.54 -12.09
C GLU A 136 9.71 -3.39 -11.35
N GLY A 137 10.49 -3.70 -10.31
CA GLY A 137 11.39 -2.70 -9.73
C GLY A 137 12.48 -2.33 -10.74
N LEU A 138 12.66 -1.04 -11.00
CA LEU A 138 13.62 -0.56 -11.99
C LEU A 138 14.72 0.24 -11.32
N SER A 139 15.97 -0.07 -11.69
CA SER A 139 17.11 0.75 -11.28
C SER A 139 17.19 2.05 -12.05
N ALA A 140 17.88 3.05 -11.49
CA ALA A 140 18.13 4.31 -12.20
C ALA A 140 18.81 4.05 -13.55
N GLU A 141 19.75 3.10 -13.62
CA GLU A 141 20.38 2.69 -14.89
C GLU A 141 19.36 2.12 -15.89
N ALA A 142 18.42 1.30 -15.43
CA ALA A 142 17.38 0.72 -16.29
C ALA A 142 16.35 1.77 -16.74
N VAL A 143 16.04 2.75 -15.90
CA VAL A 143 15.16 3.87 -16.24
C VAL A 143 15.84 4.79 -17.24
N GLU A 144 17.11 5.12 -17.04
CA GLU A 144 17.91 5.91 -17.98
C GLU A 144 17.90 5.28 -19.38
N GLU A 145 18.19 3.98 -19.48
CA GLU A 145 18.16 3.26 -20.76
C GLU A 145 16.79 3.34 -21.45
N ARG A 146 15.69 3.27 -20.68
CA ARG A 146 14.33 3.42 -21.21
C ARG A 146 14.05 4.85 -21.67
N LEU A 147 14.54 5.85 -20.95
CA LEU A 147 14.39 7.26 -21.31
C LEU A 147 15.15 7.60 -22.59
N GLU A 148 16.39 7.11 -22.74
CA GLU A 148 17.19 7.31 -23.96
C GLU A 148 16.52 6.74 -25.21
N ARG A 149 15.84 5.59 -25.09
CA ARG A 149 15.10 4.95 -26.19
C ARG A 149 13.88 5.76 -26.66
N LYS A 150 13.29 6.61 -25.81
CA LYS A 150 12.11 7.43 -26.15
C LYS A 150 12.42 8.65 -27.03
N LYS A 151 13.71 9.01 -27.22
CA LYS A 151 14.16 10.10 -28.11
C LYS A 151 13.44 11.43 -27.88
N PHE A 152 13.48 11.94 -26.65
CA PHE A 152 12.88 13.22 -26.28
C PHE A 152 13.52 14.40 -27.04
N SER A 153 12.69 15.41 -27.35
CA SER A 153 13.20 16.74 -27.67
C SER A 153 13.76 17.44 -26.41
N PRO A 154 14.66 18.43 -26.56
CA PRO A 154 15.20 19.16 -25.40
C PRO A 154 14.14 19.78 -24.48
N SER A 155 13.05 20.30 -25.06
CA SER A 155 11.95 20.90 -24.30
C SER A 155 11.11 19.87 -23.54
N GLU A 156 10.93 18.67 -24.09
CA GLU A 156 10.24 17.57 -23.37
C GLU A 156 11.08 17.06 -22.21
N LEU A 157 12.40 16.95 -22.40
CA LEU A 157 13.31 16.55 -21.33
C LEU A 157 13.29 17.57 -20.18
N GLU A 158 13.39 18.86 -20.48
CA GLU A 158 13.31 19.93 -19.48
C GLU A 158 11.96 19.92 -18.74
N PHE A 159 10.86 19.64 -19.45
CA PHE A 159 9.54 19.51 -18.84
C PHE A 159 9.49 18.36 -17.83
N TRP A 160 10.01 17.18 -18.19
CA TRP A 160 10.01 16.03 -17.27
C TRP A 160 10.98 16.23 -16.11
N GLN A 161 12.15 16.84 -16.33
CA GLN A 161 13.05 17.22 -15.24
C GLN A 161 12.33 18.09 -14.21
N LYS A 162 11.65 19.15 -14.64
CA LYS A 162 10.86 20.01 -13.73
C LYS A 162 9.71 19.27 -13.02
N CYS A 163 9.20 18.18 -13.59
CA CYS A 163 8.14 17.39 -12.95
C CYS A 163 8.64 16.55 -11.77
N PHE A 164 9.91 16.11 -11.80
CA PHE A 164 10.46 15.17 -10.81
C PHE A 164 11.55 15.76 -9.92
N GLU A 165 12.29 16.76 -10.39
CA GLU A 165 13.37 17.42 -9.65
C GLU A 165 12.82 18.05 -8.36
N GLN A 166 13.42 17.70 -7.22
CA GLN A 166 13.24 18.40 -5.95
C GLN A 166 14.55 19.05 -5.49
N ASP A 167 15.65 18.29 -5.47
CA ASP A 167 16.95 18.81 -5.06
C ASP A 167 17.93 19.08 -6.21
N ASN A 168 18.95 19.89 -5.91
CA ASN A 168 19.94 20.32 -6.88
C ASN A 168 21.14 19.37 -6.89
N HIS A 169 21.22 18.55 -7.94
CA HIS A 169 22.27 17.54 -8.10
C HIS A 169 23.68 18.12 -8.29
N THR A 170 23.84 19.43 -8.51
CA THR A 170 25.19 20.03 -8.57
C THR A 170 25.93 19.99 -7.23
N LEU A 171 25.20 19.79 -6.13
CA LEU A 171 25.74 19.63 -4.79
C LEU A 171 26.30 18.23 -4.50
N TRP A 172 26.01 17.24 -5.37
CA TRP A 172 26.41 15.85 -5.17
C TRP A 172 27.93 15.68 -5.20
N LYS A 173 28.45 14.98 -4.18
CA LYS A 173 29.86 14.63 -4.03
C LYS A 173 30.01 13.13 -3.82
N GLU A 174 31.22 12.61 -3.99
CA GLU A 174 31.52 11.23 -3.65
C GLU A 174 31.28 10.98 -2.14
N VAL A 175 30.34 10.09 -1.85
CA VAL A 175 30.02 9.69 -0.48
C VAL A 175 31.10 8.74 0.03
N LYS A 176 31.67 9.03 1.20
CA LYS A 176 32.75 8.23 1.78
C LYS A 176 32.32 6.78 2.03
N GLU A 177 33.25 5.83 1.88
CA GLU A 177 32.98 4.39 2.14
C GLU A 177 32.46 4.13 3.56
N GLU A 178 32.96 4.83 4.57
CA GLU A 178 32.50 4.68 5.97
C GLU A 178 31.02 5.08 6.15
N GLN A 179 30.57 6.15 5.47
CA GLN A 179 29.16 6.55 5.47
C GLN A 179 28.30 5.54 4.72
N THR A 180 28.86 4.94 3.67
CA THR A 180 28.21 3.87 2.92
C THR A 180 28.02 2.63 3.79
N GLU A 181 29.05 2.19 4.52
CA GLU A 181 28.98 1.03 5.41
C GLU A 181 27.97 1.24 6.56
N LYS A 182 27.89 2.47 7.08
CA LYS A 182 26.88 2.86 8.05
C LYS A 182 25.46 2.80 7.47
N LEU A 183 25.23 3.37 6.29
CA LEU A 183 23.96 3.25 5.56
C LEU A 183 23.55 1.77 5.33
N LEU A 184 24.53 0.91 5.02
CA LEU A 184 24.36 -0.54 4.85
C LEU A 184 23.94 -1.24 6.15
N ASP A 185 24.62 -0.97 7.27
CA ASP A 185 24.29 -1.52 8.58
C ASP A 185 22.89 -1.08 9.06
N TRP A 186 22.48 0.15 8.72
CA TRP A 186 21.17 0.67 9.08
C TRP A 186 20.03 0.07 8.25
N ALA A 187 20.23 -0.11 6.94
CA ALA A 187 19.29 -0.84 6.09
C ALA A 187 19.09 -2.30 6.60
N LEU A 188 20.15 -2.92 7.11
CA LEU A 188 20.09 -4.24 7.75
C LEU A 188 19.34 -4.24 9.09
N SER A 189 19.48 -3.18 9.89
CA SER A 189 18.79 -3.04 11.18
C SER A 189 17.26 -2.96 11.05
N LEU A 190 16.73 -2.44 9.94
CA LEU A 190 15.30 -2.44 9.62
C LEU A 190 14.71 -3.86 9.53
N LYS A 191 15.54 -4.84 9.15
CA LYS A 191 15.17 -6.25 9.02
C LYS A 191 15.24 -7.00 10.35
N ALA A 192 16.20 -6.64 11.21
CA ALA A 192 16.44 -7.32 12.49
C ALA A 192 15.39 -6.99 13.57
N SER A 193 14.73 -5.84 13.51
CA SER A 193 13.64 -5.48 14.44
C SER A 193 12.26 -6.06 14.05
N GLY A 194 12.22 -7.01 13.13
CA GLY A 194 11.04 -7.81 12.79
C GLY A 194 10.91 -9.05 13.67
N GLU A 195 10.81 -8.88 14.99
CA GLU A 195 10.31 -9.92 15.88
C GLU A 195 8.87 -9.58 16.27
N ASP A 196 7.95 -9.99 15.39
CA ASP A 196 6.64 -10.54 15.73
C ASP A 196 6.24 -11.52 14.63
N GLY A 197 6.67 -12.77 14.82
CA GLY A 197 5.87 -13.97 14.59
C GLY A 197 5.29 -14.34 13.22
N SER A 198 5.38 -13.54 12.15
CA SER A 198 4.90 -13.95 10.81
C SER A 198 6.07 -14.34 9.91
N GLY A 199 6.51 -15.59 10.04
CA GLY A 199 7.55 -16.18 9.22
C GLY A 199 7.14 -16.27 7.75
N ASN A 200 7.62 -15.34 6.93
CA ASN A 200 7.95 -15.64 5.53
C ASN A 200 9.46 -15.53 5.38
N GLY A 201 10.12 -16.68 5.36
CA GLY A 201 11.56 -16.79 5.23
C GLY A 201 12.04 -16.21 3.91
N PHE A 202 12.61 -15.01 3.95
CA PHE A 202 13.50 -14.53 2.91
C PHE A 202 14.76 -15.40 2.92
N GLY A 203 14.93 -16.19 1.86
CA GLY A 203 16.21 -16.70 1.35
C GLY A 203 17.25 -17.21 2.36
N LYS A 204 17.44 -18.53 2.38
CA LYS A 204 18.59 -19.20 3.00
C LYS A 204 19.93 -18.48 2.74
N ARG A 205 20.77 -18.47 3.77
CA ARG A 205 22.24 -18.30 3.74
C ARG A 205 22.84 -18.75 2.39
N GLY A 206 23.42 -17.82 1.64
CA GLY A 206 24.22 -18.14 0.45
C GLY A 206 24.49 -16.94 -0.46
N THR A 207 25.72 -16.41 -0.39
CA THR A 207 26.46 -15.63 -1.40
C THR A 207 25.82 -14.38 -2.00
N GLN A 208 26.31 -13.22 -1.51
CA GLN A 208 26.19 -11.84 -2.02
C GLN A 208 25.62 -11.63 -3.44
N ARG A 209 24.48 -10.94 -3.52
CA ARG A 209 24.03 -10.03 -4.61
C ARG A 209 23.23 -8.88 -3.97
N GLY A 210 23.51 -7.64 -4.36
CA GLY A 210 23.44 -6.43 -3.52
C GLY A 210 22.10 -5.69 -3.37
N TYR A 211 22.01 -4.96 -2.26
CA TYR A 211 20.86 -4.21 -1.70
C TYR A 211 20.20 -3.14 -2.60
N LYS A 212 20.80 -2.75 -3.73
CA LYS A 212 20.09 -1.97 -4.77
C LYS A 212 18.75 -2.65 -5.09
N GLN A 213 18.74 -3.98 -5.17
CA GLN A 213 17.59 -4.78 -5.55
C GLN A 213 16.41 -4.71 -4.54
N GLU A 214 16.67 -4.55 -3.24
CA GLU A 214 15.64 -4.63 -2.18
C GLU A 214 14.74 -3.37 -2.11
N TRP A 215 15.26 -2.17 -2.40
CA TRP A 215 14.41 -0.96 -2.54
C TRP A 215 13.65 -0.92 -3.87
N TYR A 216 14.13 -1.65 -4.88
CA TYR A 216 13.38 -1.87 -6.11
C TYR A 216 12.25 -2.89 -5.89
N GLU A 217 12.39 -3.84 -4.95
CA GLU A 217 11.27 -4.71 -4.52
C GLU A 217 10.11 -3.88 -3.92
N LEU A 218 10.37 -2.77 -3.21
CA LEU A 218 9.33 -1.82 -2.77
C LEU A 218 8.56 -1.17 -3.92
N GLN A 219 9.19 -0.99 -5.09
CA GLN A 219 8.49 -0.53 -6.29
C GLN A 219 7.56 -1.61 -6.87
N GLU A 220 7.93 -2.89 -6.74
CA GLU A 220 7.04 -4.03 -7.00
C GLU A 220 5.88 -4.06 -5.99
N GLU A 221 6.08 -3.52 -4.79
CA GLU A 221 5.03 -3.37 -3.76
C GLU A 221 3.98 -2.30 -4.05
N ARG A 222 4.14 -1.41 -5.05
CA ARG A 222 3.06 -0.50 -5.47
C ARG A 222 1.82 -1.28 -5.95
N LYS A 223 2.02 -2.48 -6.52
CA LYS A 223 0.96 -3.46 -6.81
C LYS A 223 0.32 -4.06 -5.54
N ARG A 224 0.97 -3.98 -4.37
CA ARG A 224 0.52 -4.55 -3.09
C ARG A 224 -0.49 -3.68 -2.33
N ASN A 225 -0.96 -2.54 -2.84
CA ASN A 225 -2.09 -1.84 -2.22
C ASN A 225 -3.34 -2.74 -2.15
N TYR A 226 -3.59 -3.50 -3.22
CA TYR A 226 -4.65 -4.50 -3.22
C TYR A 226 -4.37 -5.66 -2.24
N ASN A 227 -3.12 -6.09 -2.14
CA ASN A 227 -2.70 -7.16 -1.21
C ASN A 227 -2.85 -6.74 0.25
N LYS A 228 -2.41 -5.53 0.60
CA LYS A 228 -2.52 -4.93 1.94
C LYS A 228 -3.99 -4.69 2.29
N PHE A 229 -4.79 -4.22 1.33
CA PHE A 229 -6.22 -4.05 1.46
C PHE A 229 -6.92 -5.39 1.76
N LEU A 230 -6.69 -6.42 0.95
CA LEU A 230 -7.27 -7.75 1.16
C LEU A 230 -6.86 -8.37 2.50
N ARG A 231 -5.61 -8.19 2.92
CA ARG A 231 -5.11 -8.66 4.23
C ARG A 231 -5.90 -8.12 5.41
N ARG A 232 -6.50 -6.93 5.31
CA ARG A 232 -7.38 -6.38 6.37
C ARG A 232 -8.61 -7.26 6.63
N PHE A 233 -9.10 -7.95 5.60
CA PHE A 233 -10.28 -8.82 5.70
C PHE A 233 -9.94 -10.25 6.10
N THR A 234 -8.65 -10.57 6.27
CA THR A 234 -8.18 -11.90 6.67
C THR A 234 -7.58 -11.92 8.08
N VAL A 235 -7.62 -10.81 8.84
CA VAL A 235 -7.03 -10.74 10.17
C VAL A 235 -7.85 -11.58 11.15
N GLU A 236 -7.18 -12.52 11.81
CA GLU A 236 -7.75 -13.40 12.82
C GLU A 236 -8.27 -12.56 14.00
N ARG A 237 -9.56 -12.67 14.31
CA ARG A 237 -10.06 -12.27 15.62
C ARG A 237 -10.14 -13.51 16.50
N GLU A 238 -9.20 -13.62 17.41
CA GLU A 238 -9.34 -14.47 18.59
C GLU A 238 -10.40 -13.80 19.49
N GLU A 239 -11.62 -14.35 19.52
CA GLU A 239 -12.59 -14.01 20.57
C GLU A 239 -12.33 -14.95 21.75
N LEU A 240 -11.85 -14.40 22.87
CA LEU A 240 -11.74 -15.12 24.13
C LEU A 240 -13.15 -15.51 24.58
N GLN A 241 -13.43 -16.81 24.64
CA GLN A 241 -14.65 -17.35 25.25
C GLN A 241 -14.27 -18.14 26.50
N LEU A 242 -15.10 -18.00 27.55
CA LEU A 242 -14.96 -18.75 28.79
C LEU A 242 -15.34 -20.21 28.54
N ASP A 243 -14.42 -21.13 28.84
CA ASP A 243 -14.72 -22.56 28.85
C ASP A 243 -15.50 -22.92 30.13
N MET A 244 -16.82 -22.97 29.98
CA MET A 244 -17.74 -23.32 31.08
C MET A 244 -17.84 -24.83 31.33
N GLU A 245 -17.26 -25.68 30.47
CA GLU A 245 -17.28 -27.15 30.59
C GLU A 245 -16.11 -27.65 31.44
N ALA A 246 -14.94 -27.02 31.32
CA ALA A 246 -13.76 -27.35 32.14
C ALA A 246 -13.75 -26.67 33.52
N PHE A 247 -14.66 -25.72 33.77
CA PHE A 247 -14.68 -24.93 35.00
C PHE A 247 -15.37 -25.65 36.16
N ASP A 248 -14.65 -25.83 37.28
CA ASP A 248 -15.23 -26.34 38.53
C ASP A 248 -15.80 -25.18 39.36
N TYR A 249 -17.12 -25.15 39.50
CA TYR A 249 -17.84 -24.11 40.22
C TYR A 249 -17.69 -24.23 41.75
N ILE A 250 -17.29 -25.40 42.29
CA ILE A 250 -17.25 -25.63 43.74
C ILE A 250 -16.16 -24.79 44.43
N PRO A 251 -14.88 -24.79 43.98
CA PRO A 251 -13.84 -23.95 44.56
C PRO A 251 -14.10 -22.45 44.38
N TYR A 252 -14.71 -22.07 43.25
CA TYR A 252 -15.06 -20.69 42.95
C TYR A 252 -16.09 -20.12 43.94
N LEU A 253 -17.22 -20.83 44.11
CA LEU A 253 -18.28 -20.44 45.04
C LEU A 253 -17.82 -20.51 46.50
N TYR A 254 -16.96 -21.46 46.84
CA TYR A 254 -16.36 -21.55 48.18
C TYR A 254 -15.48 -20.33 48.50
N GLY A 255 -14.65 -19.88 47.56
CA GLY A 255 -13.83 -18.68 47.74
C GLY A 255 -14.69 -17.45 48.01
N LEU A 256 -15.75 -17.25 47.21
CA LEU A 256 -16.67 -16.12 47.38
C LEU A 256 -17.46 -16.19 48.70
N SER A 257 -17.91 -17.36 49.12
CA SER A 257 -18.68 -17.49 50.36
C SER A 257 -17.82 -17.31 51.62
N HIS A 258 -16.56 -17.75 51.59
CA HIS A 258 -15.66 -17.70 52.74
C HIS A 258 -14.85 -16.40 52.83
N TYR A 259 -14.45 -15.82 51.69
CA TYR A 259 -13.55 -14.66 51.63
C TYR A 259 -14.19 -13.43 50.96
N GLY A 260 -15.47 -13.52 50.58
CA GLY A 260 -16.25 -12.41 50.03
C GLY A 260 -15.90 -12.15 48.57
N ASN A 261 -14.94 -11.25 48.32
CA ASN A 261 -14.62 -10.77 46.97
C ASN A 261 -13.46 -11.53 46.30
N LEU A 262 -13.02 -12.65 46.86
CA LEU A 262 -11.86 -13.39 46.37
C LEU A 262 -12.24 -14.84 45.99
N PRO A 263 -12.46 -15.15 44.71
CA PRO A 263 -12.57 -16.53 44.26
C PRO A 263 -11.21 -17.24 44.35
N PHE A 264 -11.23 -18.56 44.61
CA PHE A 264 -10.01 -19.36 44.62
C PHE A 264 -9.62 -19.94 43.26
N LEU A 265 -10.57 -19.97 42.32
CA LEU A 265 -10.38 -20.52 40.99
C LEU A 265 -11.13 -19.65 40.01
N GLU A 266 -10.44 -18.91 39.15
CA GLU A 266 -11.08 -18.16 38.06
C GLU A 266 -11.26 -19.04 36.82
N PRO A 267 -12.32 -18.85 36.01
CA PRO A 267 -12.47 -19.60 34.78
C PRO A 267 -11.32 -19.31 33.84
N LEU A 268 -10.86 -20.36 33.16
CA LEU A 268 -9.78 -20.27 32.18
C LEU A 268 -10.32 -19.61 30.90
N GLU A 269 -9.62 -18.59 30.40
CA GLU A 269 -10.08 -17.76 29.26
C GLU A 269 -9.85 -18.38 27.86
N TYR A 270 -9.77 -19.70 27.72
CA TYR A 270 -9.39 -20.30 26.45
C TYR A 270 -10.39 -21.33 25.92
N THR A 271 -11.31 -20.86 25.10
CA THR A 271 -11.70 -21.65 23.91
C THR A 271 -11.54 -20.79 22.66
N GLU A 272 -10.62 -21.18 21.78
CA GLU A 272 -10.52 -20.65 20.42
C GLU A 272 -11.79 -21.02 19.64
N ALA A 273 -12.86 -20.24 19.76
CA ALA A 273 -14.03 -20.39 18.92
C ALA A 273 -13.67 -19.92 17.49
N LYS A 274 -13.09 -20.79 16.68
CA LYS A 274 -12.80 -20.54 15.25
C LYS A 274 -14.11 -20.39 14.48
N LYS A 275 -14.71 -19.19 14.50
CA LYS A 275 -15.83 -18.86 13.63
C LYS A 275 -15.32 -18.80 12.20
N LEU A 276 -15.87 -19.65 11.33
CA LEU A 276 -15.65 -19.57 9.90
C LEU A 276 -16.15 -18.21 9.41
N GLU A 277 -15.27 -17.43 8.82
CA GLU A 277 -15.57 -16.14 8.24
C GLU A 277 -16.02 -16.33 6.78
N GLU A 278 -16.91 -15.48 6.29
CA GLU A 278 -17.45 -15.60 4.93
C GLU A 278 -17.16 -14.33 4.13
N LEU A 279 -16.70 -14.50 2.89
CA LEU A 279 -16.38 -13.42 1.96
C LEU A 279 -17.23 -13.58 0.70
N VAL A 280 -17.87 -12.51 0.26
CA VAL A 280 -18.57 -12.48 -1.03
C VAL A 280 -17.73 -11.70 -2.03
N ILE A 281 -17.50 -12.30 -3.19
CA ILE A 281 -16.86 -11.67 -4.35
C ILE A 281 -17.91 -11.61 -5.45
N ALA A 282 -18.45 -10.42 -5.71
CA ALA A 282 -19.34 -10.17 -6.83
C ALA A 282 -18.54 -9.72 -8.04
N ILE A 283 -18.83 -10.29 -9.20
CA ILE A 283 -18.15 -10.04 -10.47
C ILE A 283 -19.19 -9.54 -11.45
N ASP A 284 -19.02 -8.29 -11.88
CA ASP A 284 -19.76 -7.72 -12.98
C ASP A 284 -19.37 -8.43 -14.29
N THR A 285 -20.37 -9.03 -14.95
CA THR A 285 -20.23 -9.73 -16.23
C THR A 285 -21.00 -9.02 -17.35
N SER A 286 -21.28 -7.73 -17.17
CA SER A 286 -21.80 -6.85 -18.22
C SER A 286 -20.84 -6.76 -19.42
N ALA A 287 -21.32 -6.21 -20.53
CA ALA A 287 -20.62 -6.23 -21.82
C ALA A 287 -19.20 -5.62 -21.80
N SER A 288 -18.88 -4.78 -20.82
CA SER A 288 -17.57 -4.15 -20.65
C SER A 288 -16.54 -5.04 -19.93
N CYS A 289 -16.98 -6.03 -19.15
CA CYS A 289 -16.11 -6.92 -18.37
C CYS A 289 -15.66 -8.15 -19.16
N LYS A 290 -14.40 -8.12 -19.65
CA LYS A 290 -13.83 -9.22 -20.43
C LYS A 290 -13.32 -10.35 -19.53
N ARG A 291 -13.47 -11.59 -20.02
CA ARG A 291 -12.98 -12.82 -19.36
C ARG A 291 -11.53 -12.74 -18.85
N PRO A 292 -10.54 -12.22 -19.61
CA PRO A 292 -9.16 -12.14 -19.14
C PRO A 292 -9.02 -11.27 -17.89
N THR A 293 -9.76 -10.16 -17.82
CA THR A 293 -9.75 -9.22 -16.69
C THR A 293 -10.30 -9.88 -15.42
N VAL A 294 -11.45 -10.57 -15.56
CA VAL A 294 -12.06 -11.32 -14.45
C VAL A 294 -11.16 -12.44 -13.94
N GLN A 295 -10.58 -13.21 -14.86
CA GLN A 295 -9.69 -14.32 -14.51
C GLN A 295 -8.43 -13.82 -13.79
N ARG A 296 -7.87 -12.70 -14.25
CA ARG A 296 -6.73 -12.04 -13.62
C ARG A 296 -7.08 -11.54 -12.22
N PHE A 297 -8.20 -10.86 -12.06
CA PHE A 297 -8.70 -10.40 -10.76
C PHE A 297 -8.78 -11.56 -9.75
N LEU A 298 -9.38 -12.69 -10.15
CA LEU A 298 -9.49 -13.87 -9.29
C LEU A 298 -8.13 -14.53 -9.01
N GLN A 299 -7.19 -14.50 -9.95
CA GLN A 299 -5.82 -14.98 -9.74
C GLN A 299 -5.05 -14.11 -8.74
N GLU A 300 -5.15 -12.79 -8.87
CA GLU A 300 -4.54 -11.84 -7.94
C GLU A 300 -5.16 -12.00 -6.54
N THR A 301 -6.49 -12.06 -6.46
CA THR A 301 -7.21 -12.33 -5.20
C THR A 301 -6.71 -13.61 -4.54
N TYR A 302 -6.60 -14.70 -5.31
CA TYR A 302 -6.08 -15.97 -4.83
C TYR A 302 -4.63 -15.89 -4.35
N ALA A 303 -3.76 -15.19 -5.09
CA ALA A 303 -2.37 -15.05 -4.73
C ALA A 303 -2.18 -14.33 -3.39
N VAL A 304 -3.09 -13.41 -3.05
CA VAL A 304 -3.06 -12.72 -1.75
C VAL A 304 -3.60 -13.61 -0.64
N LEU A 305 -4.79 -14.18 -0.88
CA LEU A 305 -5.52 -14.92 0.13
C LEU A 305 -4.86 -16.28 0.43
N GLY A 306 -4.30 -16.93 -0.59
CA GLY A 306 -3.62 -18.23 -0.48
C GLY A 306 -2.24 -18.19 0.18
N GLN A 307 -1.67 -17.00 0.45
CA GLN A 307 -0.42 -16.86 1.22
C GLN A 307 -0.63 -17.07 2.73
N GLN A 308 -1.87 -17.04 3.21
CA GLN A 308 -2.18 -17.28 4.62
C GLN A 308 -2.32 -18.79 4.88
N GLU A 309 -1.55 -19.32 5.84
CA GLU A 309 -1.74 -20.70 6.28
C GLU A 309 -3.20 -20.89 6.74
N ASN A 310 -3.85 -21.95 6.26
CA ASN A 310 -5.23 -22.30 6.62
C ASN A 310 -6.34 -21.36 6.10
N PHE A 311 -6.10 -20.50 5.10
CA PHE A 311 -7.13 -19.64 4.47
C PHE A 311 -8.46 -20.35 4.23
N PHE A 312 -8.45 -21.44 3.47
CA PHE A 312 -9.65 -22.22 3.16
C PHE A 312 -10.22 -23.03 4.33
N LYS A 313 -9.44 -23.24 5.41
CA LYS A 313 -9.97 -23.89 6.63
C LYS A 313 -10.76 -22.91 7.50
N LYS A 314 -10.52 -21.61 7.37
CA LYS A 314 -11.10 -20.55 8.22
C LYS A 314 -12.01 -19.58 7.45
N LEU A 315 -11.87 -19.47 6.12
CA LEU A 315 -12.68 -18.61 5.25
C LEU A 315 -13.45 -19.40 4.19
N ARG A 316 -14.72 -19.06 3.99
CA ARG A 316 -15.52 -19.53 2.85
C ARG A 316 -15.77 -18.37 1.90
N VAL A 317 -15.58 -18.60 0.60
CA VAL A 317 -15.77 -17.57 -0.40
C VAL A 317 -16.97 -17.91 -1.28
N HIS A 318 -17.87 -16.94 -1.46
CA HIS A 318 -18.95 -16.99 -2.43
C HIS A 318 -18.57 -16.12 -3.62
N ILE A 319 -18.41 -16.73 -4.80
CA ILE A 319 -18.14 -16.02 -6.04
C ILE A 319 -19.44 -15.89 -6.81
N ILE A 320 -19.92 -14.66 -6.99
CA ILE A 320 -21.20 -14.35 -7.60
C ILE A 320 -20.95 -13.66 -8.93
N GLN A 321 -21.44 -14.21 -10.05
CA GLN A 321 -21.45 -13.51 -11.33
C GLN A 321 -22.78 -12.78 -11.50
N CYS A 322 -22.76 -11.54 -11.98
CA CYS A 322 -23.95 -10.71 -12.09
C CYS A 322 -23.87 -9.65 -13.18
N ASP A 323 -25.02 -9.31 -13.74
CA ASP A 323 -25.25 -8.17 -14.62
C ASP A 323 -26.48 -7.37 -14.10
N CYS A 324 -27.56 -7.23 -14.87
CA CYS A 324 -28.87 -6.82 -14.35
C CYS A 324 -29.47 -7.82 -13.36
N TYR A 325 -28.96 -9.05 -13.30
CA TYR A 325 -29.42 -10.11 -12.41
C TYR A 325 -28.23 -10.94 -11.89
N VAL A 326 -28.45 -11.71 -10.82
CA VAL A 326 -27.48 -12.73 -10.39
C VAL A 326 -27.53 -13.89 -11.38
N GLN A 327 -26.39 -14.21 -11.98
CA GLN A 327 -26.24 -15.24 -13.02
C GLN A 327 -25.73 -16.56 -12.43
N GLU A 328 -24.80 -16.48 -11.49
CA GLU A 328 -24.17 -17.65 -10.87
C GLU A 328 -23.76 -17.32 -9.43
N ASP A 329 -23.84 -18.31 -8.52
CA ASP A 329 -23.26 -18.28 -7.17
C ASP A 329 -22.49 -19.58 -6.96
N VAL A 330 -21.16 -19.48 -6.85
CA VAL A 330 -20.26 -20.61 -6.59
C VAL A 330 -19.64 -20.46 -5.21
N LYS A 331 -19.88 -21.45 -4.37
CA LYS A 331 -19.24 -21.56 -3.08
C LYS A 331 -17.90 -22.27 -3.20
N VAL A 332 -16.84 -21.59 -2.77
CA VAL A 332 -15.47 -22.11 -2.75
C VAL A 332 -15.01 -22.26 -1.30
N THR A 333 -14.63 -23.49 -0.95
CA THR A 333 -14.23 -23.90 0.40
C THR A 333 -12.84 -24.50 0.45
N CYS A 334 -12.20 -24.77 -0.69
CA CYS A 334 -10.83 -25.24 -0.75
C CYS A 334 -10.04 -24.72 -1.97
N GLU A 335 -8.72 -24.82 -1.89
CA GLU A 335 -7.80 -24.43 -2.95
C GLU A 335 -8.07 -25.17 -4.28
N LYS A 336 -8.43 -26.45 -4.19
CA LYS A 336 -8.74 -27.26 -5.37
C LYS A 336 -9.96 -26.70 -6.12
N GLU A 337 -11.03 -26.40 -5.40
CA GLU A 337 -12.25 -25.79 -5.96
C GLU A 337 -11.96 -24.43 -6.58
N TRP A 338 -11.13 -23.61 -5.93
CA TRP A 338 -10.72 -22.31 -6.49
C TRP A 338 -9.97 -22.46 -7.82
N LYS A 339 -8.95 -23.32 -7.85
CA LYS A 339 -8.15 -23.58 -9.05
C LYS A 339 -8.98 -24.19 -10.19
N GLU A 340 -9.98 -25.00 -9.85
CA GLU A 340 -10.92 -25.58 -10.81
C GLU A 340 -11.85 -24.51 -11.39
N TYR A 341 -12.40 -23.64 -10.53
CA TYR A 341 -13.20 -22.50 -10.95
C TYR A 341 -12.42 -21.58 -11.91
N LEU A 342 -11.19 -21.21 -11.55
CA LEU A 342 -10.31 -20.39 -12.41
C LEU A 342 -10.07 -21.00 -13.81
N LYS A 343 -9.94 -22.32 -13.91
CA LYS A 343 -9.72 -23.01 -15.19
C LYS A 343 -10.97 -23.06 -16.06
N HIS A 344 -12.14 -23.23 -15.45
CA HIS A 344 -13.39 -23.49 -16.14
C HIS A 344 -14.37 -22.32 -16.14
N ILE A 345 -13.98 -21.15 -15.62
CA ILE A 345 -14.83 -19.96 -15.57
C ILE A 345 -15.41 -19.65 -16.95
N LYS A 346 -16.74 -19.60 -17.00
CA LYS A 346 -17.51 -19.14 -18.15
C LYS A 346 -18.22 -17.88 -17.71
N ILE A 347 -17.94 -16.78 -18.40
CA ILE A 347 -18.62 -15.52 -18.17
C ILE A 347 -20.05 -15.66 -18.70
N GLN A 348 -21.02 -15.52 -17.79
CA GLN A 348 -22.45 -15.57 -18.09
C GLN A 348 -23.03 -14.17 -17.87
N GLY A 349 -23.73 -13.61 -18.86
CA GLY A 349 -24.23 -12.23 -18.81
C GLY A 349 -24.13 -11.51 -20.16
N GLY A 350 -23.84 -10.21 -20.12
CA GLY A 350 -23.78 -9.31 -21.28
C GLY A 350 -24.95 -8.32 -21.39
N GLY A 351 -25.78 -8.23 -20.34
CA GLY A 351 -26.81 -7.21 -20.21
C GLY A 351 -26.28 -5.85 -19.76
N GLY A 352 -27.20 -4.96 -19.36
CA GLY A 352 -26.86 -3.73 -18.65
C GLY A 352 -26.38 -4.02 -17.23
N THR A 353 -26.02 -2.96 -16.50
CA THR A 353 -25.36 -3.08 -15.20
C THR A 353 -26.23 -2.52 -14.08
N ASP A 354 -26.66 -3.38 -13.16
CA ASP A 354 -27.37 -3.00 -11.94
C ASP A 354 -26.73 -3.73 -10.76
N PHE A 355 -26.16 -3.00 -9.79
CA PHE A 355 -25.47 -3.63 -8.68
C PHE A 355 -26.43 -4.11 -7.58
N ARG A 356 -27.65 -3.55 -7.51
CA ARG A 356 -28.64 -3.80 -6.44
C ARG A 356 -29.07 -5.27 -6.30
N PRO A 357 -29.25 -6.07 -7.38
CA PRO A 357 -29.62 -7.47 -7.29
C PRO A 357 -28.68 -8.31 -6.43
N VAL A 358 -27.36 -8.04 -6.48
CA VAL A 358 -26.38 -8.75 -5.65
C VAL A 358 -26.62 -8.46 -4.17
N PHE A 359 -26.83 -7.20 -3.80
CA PHE A 359 -27.10 -6.83 -2.41
C PHE A 359 -28.41 -7.45 -1.91
N GLN A 360 -29.45 -7.49 -2.75
CA GLN A 360 -30.70 -8.19 -2.41
C GLN A 360 -30.48 -9.68 -2.20
N TYR A 361 -29.68 -10.32 -3.06
CA TYR A 361 -29.36 -11.75 -2.94
C TYR A 361 -28.56 -12.05 -1.68
N VAL A 362 -27.51 -11.26 -1.40
CA VAL A 362 -26.68 -11.40 -0.19
C VAL A 362 -27.50 -11.14 1.08
N ASN A 363 -28.36 -10.12 1.08
CA ASN A 363 -29.25 -9.86 2.21
C ASN A 363 -30.22 -11.02 2.45
N LYS A 364 -30.76 -11.62 1.38
CA LYS A 364 -31.59 -12.82 1.49
C LYS A 364 -30.81 -13.99 2.09
N MET A 365 -29.57 -14.23 1.64
CA MET A 365 -28.71 -15.28 2.21
C MET A 365 -28.41 -15.07 3.71
N ILE A 366 -28.28 -13.81 4.15
CA ILE A 366 -28.10 -13.47 5.57
C ILE A 366 -29.39 -13.78 6.35
N VAL A 367 -30.55 -13.35 5.85
CA VAL A 367 -31.86 -13.60 6.48
C VAL A 367 -32.16 -15.10 6.57
N ASP A 368 -31.88 -15.85 5.49
CA ASP A 368 -32.06 -17.30 5.41
C ASP A 368 -30.99 -18.08 6.22
N ARG A 369 -30.07 -17.37 6.89
CA ARG A 369 -28.96 -17.91 7.69
C ARG A 369 -28.01 -18.84 6.91
N THR A 370 -27.98 -18.71 5.58
CA THR A 370 -27.00 -19.39 4.72
C THR A 370 -25.66 -18.69 4.77
N LEU A 371 -25.65 -17.35 4.93
CA LEU A 371 -24.49 -16.56 5.35
C LEU A 371 -24.66 -16.19 6.82
N LYS A 372 -23.69 -16.55 7.66
CA LYS A 372 -23.74 -16.35 9.12
C LYS A 372 -22.75 -15.29 9.59
N ASN A 373 -21.59 -15.18 8.93
CA ASN A 373 -20.51 -14.30 9.37
C ASN A 373 -19.83 -13.62 8.18
N LEU A 374 -20.62 -12.87 7.40
CA LEU A 374 -20.14 -12.12 6.26
C LEU A 374 -19.22 -10.98 6.72
N LYS A 375 -17.95 -11.05 6.35
CA LYS A 375 -16.96 -10.01 6.65
C LYS A 375 -17.02 -8.86 5.68
N ALA A 376 -17.02 -9.19 4.40
CA ALA A 376 -16.99 -8.20 3.35
C ALA A 376 -17.63 -8.71 2.07
N LEU A 377 -18.11 -7.74 1.29
CA LEU A 377 -18.47 -7.89 -0.11
C LEU A 377 -17.47 -7.10 -0.94
N LEU A 378 -16.75 -7.80 -1.82
CA LEU A 378 -15.87 -7.22 -2.82
C LEU A 378 -16.58 -7.25 -4.17
N TYR A 379 -16.82 -6.09 -4.75
CA TYR A 379 -17.57 -5.97 -6.01
C TYR A 379 -16.63 -5.53 -7.13
N PHE A 380 -16.28 -6.43 -8.04
CA PHE A 380 -15.44 -6.13 -9.20
C PHE A 380 -16.30 -5.62 -10.37
N THR A 381 -16.06 -4.40 -10.83
CA THR A 381 -16.83 -3.73 -11.90
C THR A 381 -16.00 -2.60 -12.56
N ASP A 382 -16.42 -2.11 -13.71
CA ASP A 382 -15.88 -0.88 -14.31
C ASP A 382 -16.49 0.40 -13.71
N GLY A 383 -17.53 0.26 -12.90
CA GLY A 383 -18.19 1.34 -12.15
C GLY A 383 -19.38 1.98 -12.86
N ASP A 384 -19.73 1.55 -14.08
CA ASP A 384 -20.90 2.07 -14.81
C ASP A 384 -22.14 1.21 -14.52
N GLY A 385 -22.83 1.50 -13.42
CA GLY A 385 -24.02 0.77 -13.02
C GLY A 385 -24.85 1.47 -11.94
N ILE A 386 -26.01 0.90 -11.64
CA ILE A 386 -26.91 1.45 -10.62
C ILE A 386 -26.49 0.97 -9.23
N TYR A 387 -25.95 1.89 -8.43
CA TYR A 387 -25.55 1.61 -7.04
C TYR A 387 -26.77 1.51 -6.08
N PRO A 388 -26.66 0.73 -4.99
CA PRO A 388 -27.66 0.76 -3.92
C PRO A 388 -27.63 2.11 -3.21
N ARG A 389 -28.80 2.66 -2.90
CA ARG A 389 -28.90 3.95 -2.20
C ARG A 389 -28.58 3.83 -0.70
N GLU A 390 -29.00 2.72 -0.10
CA GLU A 390 -28.82 2.46 1.32
C GLU A 390 -27.53 1.70 1.57
N LYS A 391 -26.83 2.08 2.64
CA LYS A 391 -25.61 1.42 3.08
C LYS A 391 -25.95 0.03 3.65
N PRO A 392 -25.29 -1.05 3.21
CA PRO A 392 -25.46 -2.37 3.79
C PRO A 392 -24.83 -2.48 5.19
N ASP A 393 -25.28 -3.46 5.98
CA ASP A 393 -24.77 -3.72 7.33
C ASP A 393 -23.38 -4.39 7.36
N TYR A 394 -22.90 -4.86 6.22
CA TYR A 394 -21.58 -5.47 6.04
C TYR A 394 -20.64 -4.55 5.26
N GLU A 395 -19.33 -4.75 5.46
CA GLU A 395 -18.33 -3.96 4.75
C GLU A 395 -18.39 -4.25 3.25
N THR A 396 -18.48 -3.20 2.44
CA THR A 396 -18.62 -3.31 0.98
C THR A 396 -17.56 -2.44 0.32
N VAL A 397 -16.85 -3.02 -0.65
CA VAL A 397 -15.85 -2.30 -1.44
C VAL A 397 -16.04 -2.60 -2.93
N PHE A 398 -16.13 -1.55 -3.73
CA PHE A 398 -16.15 -1.62 -5.17
C PHE A 398 -14.71 -1.55 -5.70
N LEU A 399 -14.30 -2.62 -6.36
CA LEU A 399 -13.02 -2.76 -7.04
C LEU A 399 -13.21 -2.31 -8.49
N LEU A 400 -12.86 -1.06 -8.75
CA LEU A 400 -13.13 -0.37 -10.01
C LEU A 400 -11.95 -0.46 -10.96
N THR A 401 -12.21 -0.80 -12.22
CA THR A 401 -11.17 -0.72 -13.26
C THR A 401 -11.06 0.71 -13.84
N LYS A 402 -12.12 1.51 -13.75
CA LYS A 402 -12.17 2.90 -14.25
C LYS A 402 -12.88 3.82 -13.27
N GLU A 403 -12.71 5.13 -13.47
CA GLU A 403 -13.54 6.11 -12.78
C GLU A 403 -15.01 5.97 -13.23
N PRO A 404 -15.95 5.87 -12.28
CA PRO A 404 -17.36 5.71 -12.61
C PRO A 404 -17.89 7.01 -13.25
N PRO A 405 -18.81 6.91 -14.23
CA PRO A 405 -19.39 8.10 -14.85
C PRO A 405 -20.20 8.90 -13.81
N LYS A 406 -20.32 10.22 -14.01
CA LYS A 406 -21.05 11.08 -13.06
C LYS A 406 -22.51 10.64 -12.91
N GLU A 407 -23.07 10.12 -13.98
CA GLU A 407 -24.42 9.60 -14.11
C GLU A 407 -24.67 8.36 -13.23
N ALA A 408 -23.61 7.63 -12.83
CA ALA A 408 -23.73 6.47 -11.94
C ALA A 408 -24.16 6.86 -10.51
N ASN A 409 -24.06 8.15 -10.15
CA ASN A 409 -24.52 8.69 -8.86
C ASN A 409 -24.02 7.86 -7.66
N VAL A 410 -22.71 7.62 -7.61
CA VAL A 410 -22.08 6.80 -6.58
C VAL A 410 -22.41 7.36 -5.19
N PRO A 411 -22.97 6.54 -4.27
CA PRO A 411 -23.35 7.01 -2.96
C PRO A 411 -22.13 7.21 -2.05
N ASN A 412 -22.19 8.20 -1.17
CA ASN A 412 -21.08 8.57 -0.27
C ASN A 412 -20.60 7.44 0.66
N TRP A 413 -21.41 6.41 0.89
CA TRP A 413 -21.03 5.26 1.71
C TRP A 413 -20.17 4.24 0.96
N ALA A 414 -20.21 4.23 -0.38
CA ALA A 414 -19.50 3.25 -1.19
C ALA A 414 -18.00 3.50 -1.10
N LYS A 415 -17.26 2.49 -0.63
CA LYS A 415 -15.80 2.50 -0.66
C LYS A 415 -15.34 2.09 -2.04
N LEU A 416 -14.60 2.96 -2.71
CA LEU A 416 -14.05 2.70 -4.04
C LEU A 416 -12.56 2.37 -3.92
N PHE A 417 -12.12 1.35 -4.62
CA PHE A 417 -10.73 0.98 -4.75
C PHE A 417 -10.42 0.78 -6.23
N TYR A 418 -9.45 1.53 -6.76
CA TYR A 418 -9.09 1.46 -8.17
C TYR A 418 -8.07 0.36 -8.40
N MET A 419 -8.41 -0.59 -9.27
CA MET A 419 -7.54 -1.64 -9.75
C MET A 419 -6.81 -1.17 -11.00
N ASP A 420 -5.53 -1.50 -11.11
CA ASP A 420 -4.68 -1.11 -12.24
C ASP A 420 -5.16 -1.88 -13.50
N GLU A 421 -5.71 -1.18 -14.50
CA GLU A 421 -6.06 -1.76 -15.79
C GLU A 421 -4.78 -2.14 -16.55
N ARG A 422 -4.38 -3.40 -16.43
CA ARG A 422 -3.38 -4.00 -17.31
C ARG A 422 -3.91 -5.23 -17.99
#